data_AF-A0A2X0M457-F1
#
_entry.id   AF-A0A2X0M457-F1
#
_cell.length_a   1.000
_cell.length_b   1.000
_cell.length_c   1.000
_cell.angle_alpha   90.00
_cell.angle_beta   90.00
_cell.angle_gamma   90.00
#
_symmetry.space_group_name_H-M   'P 1'
#
loop_
_entity.id
_entity.type
_entity.pdbx_description
1 polymer ?
#
loop_
_entity_poly.entity_id
_entity_poly.type
_entity_poly.pdbx_seq_one_letter_code
_entity_poly.pdbx_strand_id
1 'polypeptide(L)'
;MAKYTPPTPSTSAAVVRASSPGPDPSSRYPSRALISGNLVDWALNKVIFVSSSILLGSFFTHWIVDYYIIWQGPAVSQASVDRALAYYSHLALQSSAVYPLGLAALAGSALLSCLIKLSMNPLKGMLFDGASFLLLASGLSVYASNVRTALAYLPGLGGTTTTTAQFRTTEALQSIAASNLIICVSLTGILALQAAQGHSDRRANPIAVVRG
;
A
#
# COMPACT_ATOMS: atom_id res chain seq x y z
N MET A 1 -52.67 -38.46 -68.22
CA MET A 1 -53.55 -37.29 -68.04
C MET A 1 -53.92 -37.19 -66.57
N ALA A 2 -53.20 -36.39 -65.79
CA ALA A 2 -53.50 -36.12 -64.39
C ALA A 2 -53.73 -34.60 -64.24
N LYS A 3 -54.87 -34.24 -63.67
CA LYS A 3 -55.40 -32.88 -63.53
C LYS A 3 -54.52 -32.04 -62.59
N TYR A 4 -54.14 -30.85 -63.05
CA TYR A 4 -53.53 -29.81 -62.23
C TYR A 4 -54.64 -29.05 -61.50
N THR A 5 -54.59 -29.07 -60.16
CA THR A 5 -55.49 -28.31 -59.28
C THR A 5 -54.64 -27.28 -58.52
N PRO A 6 -54.92 -25.97 -58.63
CA PRO A 6 -54.16 -24.95 -57.91
C PRO A 6 -54.53 -24.94 -56.41
N PRO A 7 -53.58 -24.67 -55.50
CA PRO A 7 -53.88 -24.54 -54.08
C PRO A 7 -54.58 -23.21 -53.76
N THR A 8 -55.63 -23.31 -52.95
CA THR A 8 -56.40 -22.23 -52.31
C THR A 8 -55.55 -21.41 -51.34
N PRO A 9 -55.72 -20.08 -51.26
CA PRO A 9 -54.99 -19.26 -50.29
C PRO A 9 -55.55 -19.48 -48.87
N SER A 10 -54.72 -20.01 -47.97
CA SER A 10 -55.04 -20.09 -46.54
C SER A 10 -54.86 -18.73 -45.88
N THR A 11 -55.96 -18.20 -45.35
CA THR A 11 -56.04 -17.01 -44.51
C THR A 11 -55.07 -17.13 -43.32
N SER A 12 -54.04 -16.30 -43.30
CA SER A 12 -53.09 -16.20 -42.19
C SER A 12 -53.79 -15.62 -40.97
N ALA A 13 -54.09 -16.48 -39.99
CA ALA A 13 -54.53 -16.06 -38.67
C ALA A 13 -53.41 -15.22 -38.02
N ALA A 14 -53.67 -13.93 -37.84
CA ALA A 14 -52.82 -13.03 -37.09
C ALA A 14 -52.82 -13.47 -35.62
N VAL A 15 -51.77 -14.19 -35.21
CA VAL A 15 -51.46 -14.41 -33.79
C VAL A 15 -51.03 -13.06 -33.22
N VAL A 16 -51.96 -12.42 -32.51
CA VAL A 16 -51.70 -11.25 -31.66
C VAL A 16 -50.72 -11.69 -30.58
N ARG A 17 -49.43 -11.38 -30.78
CA ARG A 17 -48.38 -11.56 -29.79
C ARG A 17 -48.63 -10.56 -28.66
N ALA A 18 -49.20 -11.04 -27.56
CA ALA A 18 -49.26 -10.28 -26.32
C ALA A 18 -47.85 -9.80 -25.97
N SER A 19 -47.65 -8.48 -25.98
CA SER A 19 -46.42 -7.83 -25.55
C SER A 19 -46.18 -8.18 -24.08
N SER A 20 -45.10 -8.91 -23.80
CA SER A 20 -44.61 -9.10 -22.44
C SER A 20 -44.41 -7.72 -21.80
N PRO A 21 -44.87 -7.48 -20.56
CA PRO A 21 -44.58 -6.24 -19.87
C PRO A 21 -43.06 -6.08 -19.80
N GLY A 22 -42.56 -4.96 -20.36
CA GLY A 22 -41.15 -4.63 -20.30
C GLY A 22 -40.67 -4.54 -18.84
N PRO A 23 -39.37 -4.76 -18.59
CA PRO A 23 -38.83 -4.69 -17.23
C PRO A 23 -39.15 -3.32 -16.60
N ASP A 24 -39.75 -3.37 -15.41
CA ASP A 24 -40.17 -2.21 -14.63
C ASP A 24 -39.00 -1.20 -14.47
N PRO A 25 -39.15 0.07 -14.89
CA PRO A 25 -38.11 1.08 -14.75
C PRO A 25 -37.75 1.39 -13.29
N SER A 26 -38.59 0.99 -12.31
CA SER A 26 -38.32 1.17 -10.88
C SER A 26 -37.17 0.29 -10.34
N SER A 27 -36.82 -0.78 -11.07
CA SER A 27 -35.69 -1.68 -10.73
C SER A 27 -34.30 -1.08 -11.04
N ARG A 28 -34.23 0.14 -11.61
CA ARG A 28 -32.94 0.77 -12.01
C ARG A 28 -32.21 1.52 -10.89
N TYR A 29 -32.75 1.53 -9.67
CA TYR A 29 -32.03 2.10 -8.55
C TYR A 29 -31.19 1.02 -7.88
N PRO A 30 -29.84 1.10 -7.93
CA PRO A 30 -29.03 0.20 -7.12
C PRO A 30 -29.38 0.42 -5.65
N SER A 31 -29.85 -0.63 -4.99
CA SER A 31 -30.21 -0.65 -3.57
C SER A 31 -29.08 -0.05 -2.74
N ARG A 32 -29.40 0.79 -1.76
CA ARG A 32 -28.45 1.49 -0.85
C ARG A 32 -27.34 0.60 -0.25
N ALA A 33 -27.53 -0.72 -0.19
CA ALA A 33 -26.52 -1.71 0.22
C ALA A 33 -25.31 -1.81 -0.73
N LEU A 34 -25.48 -1.52 -2.04
CA LEU A 34 -24.39 -1.48 -3.02
C LEU A 34 -23.50 -0.23 -2.84
N ILE A 35 -23.99 0.80 -2.14
CA ILE A 35 -23.28 2.05 -1.87
C ILE A 35 -22.39 1.93 -0.62
N SER A 36 -22.82 1.18 0.41
CA SER A 36 -22.06 1.04 1.67
C SER A 36 -20.82 0.15 1.53
N GLY A 37 -20.88 -0.91 0.73
CA GLY A 37 -19.72 -1.77 0.44
C GLY A 37 -18.58 -1.01 -0.27
N ASN A 38 -18.94 -0.04 -1.11
CA ASN A 38 -17.97 0.80 -1.83
C ASN A 38 -17.30 1.84 -0.93
N LEU A 39 -17.97 2.32 0.11
CA LEU A 39 -17.41 3.36 1.00
C LEU A 39 -16.32 2.80 1.91
N VAL A 40 -16.53 1.62 2.49
CA VAL A 40 -15.55 0.97 3.37
C VAL A 40 -14.30 0.61 2.59
N ASP A 41 -14.44 -0.05 1.43
CA ASP A 41 -13.31 -0.40 0.58
C ASP A 41 -12.54 0.85 0.10
N TRP A 42 -13.26 1.90 -0.30
CA TRP A 42 -12.66 3.18 -0.65
C TRP A 42 -11.90 3.80 0.51
N ALA A 43 -12.48 3.80 1.72
CA ALA A 43 -11.85 4.37 2.91
C ALA A 43 -10.58 3.59 3.28
N LEU A 44 -10.64 2.26 3.30
CA LEU A 44 -9.48 1.40 3.59
C LEU A 44 -8.33 1.64 2.60
N ASN A 45 -8.62 1.75 1.30
CA ASN A 45 -7.63 2.12 0.28
C ASN A 45 -6.98 3.48 0.57
N LYS A 46 -7.77 4.47 1.00
CA LYS A 46 -7.25 5.80 1.36
C LYS A 46 -6.39 5.76 2.61
N VAL A 47 -6.79 4.99 3.63
CA VAL A 47 -5.97 4.80 4.85
C VAL A 47 -4.62 4.17 4.48
N ILE A 48 -4.60 3.10 3.69
CA ILE A 48 -3.35 2.45 3.27
C ILE A 48 -2.46 3.47 2.53
N PHE A 49 -3.02 4.17 1.53
CA PHE A 49 -2.25 5.12 0.72
C PHE A 49 -1.69 6.29 1.56
N VAL A 50 -2.52 6.93 2.38
CA VAL A 50 -2.12 8.09 3.18
C VAL A 50 -1.11 7.68 4.26
N SER A 51 -1.37 6.60 4.99
CA SER A 51 -0.46 6.12 6.03
C SER A 51 0.90 5.72 5.44
N SER A 52 0.92 4.99 4.32
CA SER A 52 2.18 4.64 3.64
C SER A 52 2.91 5.86 3.08
N SER A 53 2.21 6.87 2.58
CA SER A 53 2.84 8.12 2.10
C SER A 53 3.49 8.92 3.22
N ILE A 54 2.83 9.01 4.39
CA ILE A 54 3.40 9.71 5.56
C ILE A 54 4.60 8.93 6.10
N LEU A 55 4.49 7.60 6.22
CA LEU A 55 5.62 6.75 6.61
C LEU A 55 6.80 6.92 5.65
N LEU A 56 6.55 6.93 4.34
CA LEU A 56 7.60 7.11 3.34
C LEU A 56 8.29 8.46 3.54
N GLY A 57 7.52 9.53 3.71
CA GLY A 57 8.06 10.85 4.01
C GLY A 57 8.95 10.84 5.26
N SER A 58 8.49 10.24 6.36
CA SER A 58 9.26 10.14 7.61
C SER A 58 10.59 9.42 7.43
N PHE A 59 10.59 8.23 6.82
CA PHE A 59 11.83 7.48 6.58
C PHE A 59 12.72 8.14 5.55
N PHE A 60 12.14 8.83 4.56
CA PHE A 60 12.91 9.58 3.57
C PHE A 60 13.68 10.75 4.17
N THR A 61 13.22 11.33 5.29
CA THR A 61 13.98 12.39 5.99
C THR A 61 15.35 11.92 6.46
N HIS A 62 15.49 10.63 6.83
CA HIS A 62 16.77 10.04 7.25
C HIS A 62 17.81 10.01 6.13
N TRP A 63 17.38 10.12 4.88
CA TRP A 63 18.27 10.18 3.71
C TRP A 63 19.31 11.30 3.79
N ILE A 64 19.00 12.40 4.50
CA ILE A 64 19.90 13.54 4.67
C ILE A 64 21.25 13.14 5.29
N VAL A 65 21.27 12.13 6.15
CA VAL A 65 22.49 11.58 6.74
C VAL A 65 22.87 10.25 6.11
N ASP A 66 21.89 9.40 5.77
CA ASP A 66 22.13 8.05 5.27
C ASP A 66 22.90 8.07 3.95
N TYR A 67 22.63 9.03 3.07
CA TYR A 67 23.34 9.16 1.79
C TYR A 67 24.87 9.16 1.95
N TYR A 68 25.37 9.86 2.98
CA TYR A 68 26.81 9.97 3.26
C TYR A 68 27.39 8.71 3.92
N ILE A 69 26.56 7.79 4.39
CA ILE A 69 27.00 6.52 4.97
C ILE A 69 27.09 5.42 3.92
N ILE A 70 26.14 5.38 2.97
CA ILE A 70 26.05 4.30 1.98
C ILE A 70 26.69 4.62 0.62
N TRP A 71 26.85 5.89 0.22
CA TRP A 71 27.31 6.25 -1.13
C TRP A 71 28.67 6.99 -1.21
N GLN A 72 29.48 6.99 -0.14
CA GLN A 72 30.77 7.71 -0.12
C GLN A 72 31.97 6.96 -0.76
N GLY A 73 31.78 5.75 -1.30
CA GLY A 73 32.86 4.97 -1.94
C GLY A 73 33.60 4.03 -0.98
N PRO A 74 34.89 3.67 -1.24
CA PRO A 74 35.58 2.56 -0.56
C PRO A 74 35.79 2.75 0.96
N ALA A 75 35.79 3.99 1.45
CA ALA A 75 35.97 4.30 2.85
C ALA A 75 35.02 5.44 3.26
N VAL A 76 34.18 5.20 4.27
CA VAL A 76 33.30 6.22 4.82
C VAL A 76 34.14 7.23 5.59
N SER A 77 34.00 8.51 5.26
CA SER A 77 34.68 9.59 5.98
C SER A 77 34.22 9.66 7.44
N GLN A 78 35.16 9.82 8.37
CA GLN A 78 34.87 9.94 9.80
C GLN A 78 33.88 11.09 10.10
N ALA A 79 33.99 12.21 9.38
CA ALA A 79 33.07 13.33 9.54
C ALA A 79 31.62 12.97 9.18
N SER A 80 31.41 12.01 8.26
CA SER A 80 30.07 11.53 7.91
C SER A 80 29.51 10.61 9.00
N VAL A 81 30.36 9.75 9.57
CA VAL A 81 30.03 8.89 10.72
C VAL A 81 29.61 9.75 11.92
N ASP A 82 30.39 10.78 12.24
CA ASP A 82 30.12 11.65 13.39
C ASP A 82 28.80 12.43 13.22
N ARG A 83 28.51 12.91 12.00
CA ARG A 83 27.24 13.58 11.67
C ARG A 83 26.04 12.64 11.77
N ALA A 84 26.14 11.43 11.22
CA ALA A 84 25.07 10.44 11.31
C ALA A 84 24.84 9.99 12.76
N LEU A 85 25.92 9.77 13.52
CA LEU A 85 25.85 9.44 14.93
C LEU A 85 25.15 10.56 15.73
N ALA A 86 25.54 11.82 15.54
CA ALA A 86 24.89 12.96 16.18
C ALA A 86 23.40 13.03 15.83
N TYR A 87 23.03 12.81 14.57
CA TYR A 87 21.63 12.80 14.13
C TYR A 87 20.82 11.69 14.80
N TYR A 88 21.28 10.43 14.75
CA TYR A 88 20.53 9.30 15.30
C TYR A 88 20.52 9.26 16.82
N SER A 89 21.61 9.68 17.47
CA SER A 89 21.63 9.83 18.93
C SER A 89 20.66 10.92 19.39
N HIS A 90 20.62 12.07 18.68
CA HIS A 90 19.65 13.12 18.96
C HIS A 90 18.22 12.64 18.72
N LEU A 91 17.97 11.96 17.60
CA LEU A 91 16.66 11.38 17.30
C LEU A 91 16.24 10.38 18.38
N ALA A 92 17.13 9.51 18.86
CA ALA A 92 16.78 8.50 19.87
C ALA A 92 16.62 9.07 21.29
N LEU A 93 17.47 10.03 21.69
CA LEU A 93 17.50 10.59 23.04
C LEU A 93 16.49 11.73 23.24
N GLN A 94 16.25 12.54 22.20
CA GLN A 94 15.36 13.70 22.29
C GLN A 94 13.99 13.47 21.68
N SER A 95 13.77 12.36 20.97
CA SER A 95 12.44 11.97 20.52
C SER A 95 11.54 11.71 21.72
N SER A 96 10.56 12.58 21.92
CA SER A 96 9.37 12.25 22.71
C SER A 96 8.73 10.96 22.17
N ALA A 97 8.10 10.18 23.05
CA ALA A 97 7.43 8.92 22.68
C ALA A 97 6.42 9.08 21.52
N VAL A 98 5.98 10.32 21.25
CA VAL A 98 5.12 10.70 20.13
C VAL A 98 5.64 10.24 18.76
N TYR A 99 6.95 10.38 18.47
CA TYR A 99 7.48 10.01 17.15
C TYR A 99 7.38 8.49 16.88
N PRO A 100 7.95 7.60 17.72
CA PRO A 100 7.84 6.16 17.49
C PRO A 100 6.40 5.64 17.60
N LEU A 101 5.57 6.22 18.49
CA LEU A 101 4.15 5.87 18.58
C LEU A 101 3.38 6.30 17.33
N GLY A 102 3.67 7.47 16.77
CA GLY A 102 3.06 7.95 15.52
C GLY A 102 3.38 7.04 14.34
N LEU A 103 4.65 6.65 14.19
CA LEU A 103 5.06 5.69 13.17
C LEU A 103 4.37 4.33 13.36
N ALA A 104 4.30 3.84 14.59
CA ALA A 104 3.61 2.58 14.90
C ALA A 104 2.10 2.65 14.63
N ALA A 105 1.45 3.77 14.94
CA ALA A 105 0.03 3.99 14.68
C ALA A 105 -0.26 4.03 13.16
N LEU A 106 0.56 4.72 12.39
CA LEU A 106 0.44 4.76 10.93
C LEU A 106 0.64 3.36 10.32
N ALA A 107 1.71 2.66 10.71
CA ALA A 107 2.00 1.30 10.23
C ALA A 107 0.88 0.32 10.63
N GLY A 108 0.41 0.40 11.89
CA GLY A 108 -0.69 -0.41 12.40
C GLY A 108 -2.00 -0.14 11.65
N SER A 109 -2.32 1.12 11.37
CA SER A 109 -3.54 1.48 10.61
C SER A 109 -3.51 0.93 9.18
N ALA A 110 -2.36 0.97 8.50
CA ALA A 110 -2.20 0.44 7.15
C ALA A 110 -2.27 -1.10 7.13
N LEU A 111 -1.59 -1.77 8.06
CA LEU A 111 -1.62 -3.22 8.21
C LEU A 111 -3.03 -3.73 8.53
N LEU A 112 -3.69 -3.10 9.49
CA LEU A 112 -5.07 -3.45 9.87
C LEU A 112 -6.02 -3.24 8.69
N SER A 113 -5.84 -2.16 7.92
CA SER A 113 -6.65 -1.92 6.74
C SER A 113 -6.46 -3.02 5.68
N CYS A 114 -5.23 -3.46 5.44
CA CYS A 114 -4.97 -4.59 4.53
C CYS A 114 -5.61 -5.89 5.04
N LEU A 115 -5.52 -6.19 6.34
CA LEU A 115 -6.13 -7.38 6.94
C LEU A 115 -7.65 -7.37 6.82
N ILE A 116 -8.29 -6.23 7.09
CA ILE A 116 -9.74 -6.07 6.94
C ILE A 116 -10.15 -6.31 5.49
N LYS A 117 -9.44 -5.72 4.51
CA LYS A 117 -9.72 -5.93 3.08
C LYS A 117 -9.57 -7.39 2.67
N LEU A 118 -8.50 -8.06 3.10
CA LEU A 118 -8.26 -9.48 2.83
C LEU A 118 -9.35 -10.37 3.45
N SER A 119 -9.86 -10.00 4.62
CA SER A 119 -10.94 -10.71 5.30
C SER A 119 -12.29 -10.53 4.58
N MET A 120 -12.53 -9.36 4.00
CA MET A 120 -13.77 -9.07 3.26
C MET A 120 -13.78 -9.68 1.85
N ASN A 121 -12.66 -9.64 1.12
CA ASN A 121 -12.58 -10.06 -0.28
C ASN A 121 -11.34 -10.94 -0.58
N PRO A 122 -11.27 -12.17 -0.05
CA PRO A 122 -10.05 -12.99 -0.08
C PRO A 122 -9.58 -13.38 -1.48
N LEU A 123 -10.47 -13.61 -2.45
CA LEU A 123 -10.08 -14.06 -3.81
C LEU A 123 -9.73 -12.92 -4.76
N LYS A 124 -10.40 -11.76 -4.65
CA LYS A 124 -10.21 -10.62 -5.55
C LYS A 124 -9.12 -9.66 -5.06
N GLY A 125 -9.00 -9.48 -3.75
CA GLY A 125 -8.04 -8.56 -3.13
C GLY A 125 -6.62 -9.13 -3.01
N MET A 126 -6.43 -10.44 -3.18
CA MET A 126 -5.17 -11.11 -2.84
C MET A 126 -3.95 -10.54 -3.56
N LEU A 127 -4.06 -10.19 -4.84
CA LEU A 127 -2.90 -9.72 -5.62
C LEU A 127 -2.39 -8.37 -5.12
N PHE A 128 -3.28 -7.38 -4.95
CA PHE A 128 -2.87 -6.03 -4.57
C PHE A 128 -2.80 -5.84 -3.05
N ASP A 129 -3.80 -6.33 -2.32
CA ASP A 129 -3.87 -6.19 -0.86
C ASP A 129 -2.94 -7.16 -0.14
N GLY A 130 -2.78 -8.38 -0.67
CA GLY A 130 -1.83 -9.36 -0.13
C GLY A 130 -0.38 -8.93 -0.33
N ALA A 131 -0.04 -8.42 -1.53
CA ALA A 131 1.30 -7.86 -1.78
C ALA A 131 1.57 -6.61 -0.93
N SER A 132 0.59 -5.72 -0.79
CA SER A 132 0.71 -4.53 0.09
C SER A 132 0.91 -4.94 1.55
N PHE A 133 0.17 -5.94 2.03
CA PHE A 133 0.34 -6.49 3.37
C PHE A 133 1.74 -7.07 3.57
N LEU A 134 2.24 -7.88 2.63
CA LEU A 134 3.57 -8.48 2.73
C LEU A 134 4.68 -7.44 2.72
N LEU A 135 4.56 -6.39 1.89
CA LEU A 135 5.52 -5.28 1.87
C LEU A 135 5.50 -4.46 3.17
N LEU A 136 4.30 -4.23 3.75
CA LEU A 136 4.19 -3.57 5.06
C LEU A 136 4.79 -4.43 6.17
N ALA A 137 4.50 -5.73 6.16
CA ALA A 137 5.02 -6.68 7.14
C ALA A 137 6.55 -6.82 7.03
N SER A 138 7.10 -6.86 5.81
CA SER A 138 8.55 -6.91 5.60
C SER A 138 9.22 -5.62 6.08
N GLY A 139 8.67 -4.45 5.74
CA GLY A 139 9.19 -3.16 6.22
C GLY A 139 9.16 -3.05 7.75
N LEU A 140 8.06 -3.48 8.37
CA LEU A 140 7.94 -3.52 9.83
C LEU A 140 8.94 -4.50 10.46
N SER A 141 9.14 -5.66 9.85
CA SER A 141 10.13 -6.65 10.29
C SER A 141 11.54 -6.08 10.24
N VAL A 142 11.95 -5.47 9.12
CA VAL A 142 13.26 -4.82 8.96
C VAL A 142 13.45 -3.69 9.99
N TYR A 143 12.43 -2.88 10.23
CA TYR A 143 12.49 -1.84 11.27
C TYR A 143 12.71 -2.44 12.66
N ALA A 144 11.99 -3.51 12.99
CA ALA A 144 12.07 -4.14 14.30
C ALA A 144 13.39 -4.89 14.51
N SER A 145 13.85 -5.67 13.52
CA SER A 145 15.04 -6.53 13.65
C SER A 145 16.34 -5.78 13.44
N ASN A 146 16.36 -4.80 12.54
CA ASN A 146 17.61 -4.15 12.11
C ASN A 146 17.71 -2.74 12.69
N VAL A 147 16.74 -1.86 12.40
CA VAL A 147 16.83 -0.44 12.79
C VAL A 147 16.89 -0.30 14.31
N ARG A 148 15.91 -0.87 15.04
CA ARG A 148 15.87 -0.77 16.51
C ARG A 148 17.06 -1.42 17.18
N THR A 149 17.49 -2.58 16.70
CA THR A 149 18.65 -3.31 17.22
C THR A 149 19.94 -2.52 17.01
N ALA A 150 20.16 -1.98 15.81
CA ALA A 150 21.35 -1.20 15.49
C ALA A 150 21.41 0.14 16.26
N LEU A 151 20.27 0.80 16.48
CA LEU A 151 20.18 2.00 17.32
C LEU A 151 20.66 1.73 18.76
N ALA A 152 20.34 0.57 19.32
CA ALA A 152 20.75 0.20 20.68
C ALA A 152 22.27 0.00 20.82
N TYR A 153 22.99 -0.22 19.72
CA TYR A 153 24.45 -0.37 19.72
C TYR A 153 25.20 0.96 19.58
N LEU A 154 24.51 2.08 19.35
CA LEU A 154 25.19 3.37 19.18
C LEU A 154 25.78 3.89 20.51
N PRO A 155 26.97 4.52 20.46
CA PRO A 155 27.53 5.26 21.59
C PRO A 155 26.54 6.33 22.08
N GLY A 156 26.33 6.41 23.41
CA GLY A 156 25.35 7.32 24.03
C GLY A 156 23.96 6.72 24.28
N LEU A 157 23.65 5.56 23.69
CA LEU A 157 22.43 4.77 23.96
C LEU A 157 22.72 3.42 24.63
N GLY A 158 23.99 3.14 24.93
CA GLY A 158 24.45 1.88 25.53
C GLY A 158 25.79 1.35 24.97
N GLY A 159 26.25 1.88 23.83
CA GLY A 159 27.52 1.50 23.20
C GLY A 159 28.77 2.07 23.89
N THR A 160 29.87 1.29 23.89
CA THR A 160 31.20 1.69 24.43
C THR A 160 31.95 2.61 23.45
N THR A 161 32.93 3.40 23.93
CA THR A 161 33.69 4.38 23.12
C THR A 161 35.14 3.97 22.82
N THR A 162 35.42 2.69 22.60
CA THR A 162 36.77 2.21 22.20
C THR A 162 36.96 2.28 20.68
N THR A 163 38.19 2.19 20.17
CA THR A 163 38.48 2.14 18.72
C THR A 163 37.77 0.98 18.02
N THR A 164 37.68 -0.19 18.66
CA THR A 164 36.87 -1.32 18.18
C THR A 164 35.37 -0.99 18.16
N ALA A 165 34.91 -0.10 19.04
CA ALA A 165 33.52 0.34 19.06
C ALA A 165 33.22 1.38 17.97
N GLN A 166 34.20 2.17 17.54
CA GLN A 166 34.04 3.10 16.41
C GLN A 166 33.81 2.38 15.08
N PHE A 167 34.54 1.27 14.85
CA PHE A 167 34.28 0.38 13.71
C PHE A 167 32.86 -0.21 13.77
N ARG A 168 32.47 -0.77 14.92
CA ARG A 168 31.11 -1.30 15.13
C ARG A 168 30.01 -0.24 15.01
N THR A 169 30.30 1.00 15.38
CA THR A 169 29.36 2.14 15.23
C THR A 169 29.14 2.43 13.75
N THR A 170 30.20 2.40 12.94
CA THR A 170 30.11 2.62 11.49
C THR A 170 29.26 1.52 10.85
N GLU A 171 29.51 0.25 11.19
CA GLU A 171 28.71 -0.89 10.69
C GLU A 171 27.24 -0.78 11.13
N ALA A 172 26.98 -0.39 12.38
CA ALA A 172 25.62 -0.18 12.89
C ALA A 172 24.90 0.94 12.13
N LEU A 173 25.56 2.08 11.89
CA LEU A 173 25.00 3.18 11.10
C LEU A 173 24.75 2.78 9.65
N GLN A 174 25.64 2.00 9.03
CA GLN A 174 25.43 1.44 7.69
C GLN A 174 24.21 0.51 7.66
N SER A 175 24.04 -0.32 8.69
CA SER A 175 22.88 -1.21 8.83
C SER A 175 21.57 -0.43 8.98
N ILE A 176 21.56 0.67 9.75
CA ILE A 176 20.40 1.57 9.88
C ILE A 176 20.08 2.20 8.53
N ALA A 177 21.08 2.79 7.87
CA ALA A 177 20.91 3.47 6.59
C ALA A 177 20.38 2.52 5.49
N ALA A 178 20.95 1.32 5.38
CA ALA A 178 20.47 0.30 4.45
C ALA A 178 19.03 -0.14 4.76
N SER A 179 18.70 -0.29 6.04
CA SER A 179 17.35 -0.70 6.47
C SER A 179 16.31 0.38 6.17
N ASN A 180 16.62 1.66 6.40
CA ASN A 180 15.75 2.78 6.02
C ASN A 180 15.50 2.81 4.51
N LEU A 181 16.53 2.57 3.70
CA LEU A 181 16.39 2.47 2.24
C LEU A 181 15.45 1.32 1.85
N ILE A 182 15.62 0.12 2.43
CA ILE A 182 14.73 -1.03 2.17
C ILE A 182 13.28 -0.67 2.52
N ILE A 183 13.05 -0.05 3.68
CA ILE A 183 11.70 0.39 4.10
C ILE A 183 11.11 1.40 3.11
N CYS A 184 11.88 2.40 2.67
CA CYS A 184 11.45 3.37 1.66
C CYS A 184 11.07 2.70 0.32
N VAL A 185 11.85 1.71 -0.12
CA VAL A 185 11.56 0.95 -1.35
C VAL A 185 10.27 0.12 -1.18
N SER A 186 10.10 -0.55 -0.04
CA SER A 186 8.87 -1.30 0.25
C SER A 186 7.63 -0.39 0.28
N LEU A 187 7.72 0.78 0.94
CA LEU A 187 6.65 1.78 0.99
C LEU A 187 6.32 2.35 -0.38
N THR A 188 7.33 2.61 -1.21
CA THR A 188 7.14 3.02 -2.61
C THR A 188 6.41 1.93 -3.40
N GLY A 189 6.78 0.66 -3.19
CA GLY A 189 6.07 -0.49 -3.78
C GLY A 189 4.59 -0.53 -3.39
N ILE A 190 4.26 -0.24 -2.14
CA ILE A 190 2.86 -0.17 -1.67
C ILE A 190 2.11 0.95 -2.40
N LEU A 191 2.68 2.16 -2.49
CA LEU A 191 2.05 3.26 -3.22
C LEU A 191 1.82 2.93 -4.70
N ALA A 192 2.76 2.24 -5.34
CA ALA A 192 2.62 1.77 -6.71
C ALA A 192 1.49 0.74 -6.85
N LEU A 193 1.36 -0.22 -5.92
CA LEU A 193 0.28 -1.21 -5.91
C LEU A 193 -1.10 -0.55 -5.70
N GLN A 194 -1.20 0.40 -4.76
CA GLN A 194 -2.45 1.12 -4.50
C GLN A 194 -2.86 1.98 -5.71
N ALA A 195 -1.90 2.60 -6.40
CA ALA A 195 -2.15 3.30 -7.66
C ALA A 195 -2.59 2.35 -8.78
N ALA A 196 -1.95 1.18 -8.89
CA ALA A 196 -2.30 0.16 -9.87
C ALA A 196 -3.70 -0.43 -9.63
N GLN A 197 -4.09 -0.65 -8.38
CA GLN A 197 -5.44 -1.07 -8.01
C GLN A 197 -6.48 -0.02 -8.42
N GLY A 198 -6.24 1.25 -8.05
CA GLY A 198 -7.13 2.35 -8.44
C GLY A 198 -7.27 2.54 -9.95
N HIS A 199 -6.22 2.24 -10.72
CA HIS A 199 -6.27 2.24 -12.17
C HIS A 199 -7.05 1.05 -12.74
N SER A 200 -6.85 -0.14 -12.17
CA SER A 200 -7.54 -1.37 -12.56
C SER A 200 -9.05 -1.27 -12.33
N ASP A 201 -9.46 -0.70 -11.19
CA ASP A 201 -10.87 -0.51 -10.85
C ASP A 201 -11.58 0.47 -11.79
N ARG A 202 -10.91 1.54 -12.23
CA ARG A 202 -11.44 2.49 -13.22
C ARG A 202 -11.65 1.84 -14.58
N ARG A 203 -10.75 0.94 -14.99
CA ARG A 203 -10.86 0.20 -16.26
C ARG A 203 -11.97 -0.86 -16.22
N ALA A 204 -12.20 -1.46 -15.06
CA ALA A 204 -13.28 -2.44 -14.88
C ALA A 204 -14.69 -1.80 -14.90
N ASN A 205 -14.81 -0.49 -14.64
CA ASN A 205 -16.09 0.23 -14.64
C ASN A 205 -16.09 1.48 -15.56
N PRO A 206 -16.07 1.30 -16.90
CA PRO A 206 -15.98 2.40 -17.85
C PRO A 206 -17.20 3.34 -17.85
N ILE A 207 -18.37 2.85 -17.44
CA ILE A 207 -19.64 3.63 -17.44
C ILE A 207 -19.66 4.69 -16.30
N ALA A 208 -18.89 4.49 -15.22
CA ALA A 208 -18.83 5.45 -14.11
C ALA A 208 -17.99 6.69 -14.43
N VAL A 209 -17.06 6.60 -15.40
CA VAL A 209 -16.16 7.70 -15.79
C VAL A 209 -16.88 8.77 -16.63
N VAL A 210 -17.97 8.43 -17.30
CA VAL A 210 -18.73 9.36 -18.17
C VAL A 210 -19.66 10.29 -17.37
N ARG A 211 -19.79 10.12 -16.05
CA ARG A 211 -20.70 10.90 -15.20
C ARG A 211 -20.03 11.72 -14.09
N GLY A 212 -18.70 11.81 -14.12
CA GLY A 212 -17.91 12.66 -13.21
C GLY A 212 -17.50 13.95 -13.88
#